data_AF-A0A195BPX6-F1
#
_entry.id   AF-A0A195BPX6-F1
#
_cell.length_a   1.000
_cell.length_b   1.000
_cell.length_c   1.000
_cell.angle_alpha   90.00
_cell.angle_beta   90.00
_cell.angle_gamma   90.00
#
_symmetry.space_group_name_H-M   'P 1'
#
loop_
_entity.id
_entity.type
_entity.pdbx_description
1 polymer ?
#
loop_
_entity_poly.entity_id
_entity_poly.type
_entity_poly.pdbx_seq_one_letter_code
_entity_poly.pdbx_strand_id
1 'polypeptide(L)'
;MRQCNDILSHMMFDEKHCNGLVLYDKLLPVEILTKILFYIDCKTAMNCQLVCKRWQMLMNYVWYKKINQIVAKPFPWDNNMPWSVFYLTCTKKSYGRNLLKNHSGAKGMGYWTGLNWRYRTGNQNWHSWIERLSFCVSINNKQVEQFYFSHTFEDYAVGVRKISFKHGEINGLKMSRTCVSMKIPEKVFILSQAA
;
A
#
# COMPACT_ATOMS: atom_id res chain seq x y z
N MET A 1 48.52 -3.68 -9.80
CA MET A 1 48.32 -5.06 -9.32
C MET A 1 49.24 -5.29 -8.12
N ARG A 2 48.71 -5.83 -7.02
CA ARG A 2 49.35 -6.06 -5.69
C ARG A 2 49.20 -4.91 -4.67
N GLN A 3 48.04 -4.83 -4.02
CA GLN A 3 47.90 -4.50 -2.59
C GLN A 3 46.45 -4.62 -2.06
N CYS A 4 45.68 -5.62 -2.55
CA CYS A 4 44.38 -5.97 -1.95
C CYS A 4 44.31 -7.43 -1.45
N ASN A 5 45.42 -8.18 -1.51
CA ASN A 5 45.39 -9.64 -1.35
C ASN A 5 45.52 -10.15 0.10
N ASP A 6 45.97 -9.34 1.06
CA ASP A 6 46.38 -9.93 2.35
C ASP A 6 45.26 -10.04 3.40
N ILE A 7 44.12 -9.38 3.19
CA ILE A 7 42.93 -9.53 4.08
C ILE A 7 41.87 -10.45 3.44
N LEU A 8 41.89 -10.62 2.11
CA LEU A 8 40.97 -11.48 1.36
C LEU A 8 41.44 -12.94 1.23
N SER A 9 42.67 -13.27 1.64
CA SER A 9 43.24 -14.61 1.47
C SER A 9 42.64 -15.70 2.38
N HIS A 10 41.98 -15.34 3.48
CA HIS A 10 41.35 -16.31 4.40
C HIS A 10 39.86 -16.54 4.17
N MET A 11 39.19 -15.70 3.39
CA MET A 11 37.81 -15.95 2.94
C MET A 11 37.85 -16.13 1.43
N MET A 12 37.86 -17.38 0.97
CA MET A 12 37.88 -17.72 -0.44
C MET A 12 36.81 -16.90 -1.18
N PHE A 13 37.26 -15.98 -2.03
CA PHE A 13 36.40 -15.24 -2.94
C PHE A 13 35.81 -16.24 -3.94
N ASP A 14 34.60 -16.70 -3.66
CA ASP A 14 33.83 -17.50 -4.61
C ASP A 14 33.03 -16.52 -5.48
N GLU A 15 33.46 -16.36 -6.73
CA GLU A 15 32.81 -15.52 -7.75
C GLU A 15 31.31 -15.82 -7.88
N LYS A 16 30.88 -17.06 -7.61
CA LYS A 16 29.49 -17.50 -7.65
C LYS A 16 28.68 -17.03 -6.44
N HIS A 17 29.32 -16.82 -5.29
CA HIS A 17 28.70 -16.37 -4.03
C HIS A 17 28.91 -14.88 -3.72
N CYS A 18 29.94 -14.25 -4.30
CA CYS A 18 30.29 -12.85 -4.11
C CYS A 18 29.73 -11.91 -5.20
N ASN A 19 29.11 -12.46 -6.26
CA ASN A 19 28.48 -11.63 -7.29
C ASN A 19 27.44 -10.66 -6.69
N GLY A 20 27.63 -9.36 -6.96
CA GLY A 20 26.84 -8.27 -6.40
C GLY A 20 27.37 -7.71 -5.06
N LEU A 21 28.42 -8.26 -4.46
CA LEU A 21 29.05 -7.65 -3.27
C LEU A 21 30.31 -6.85 -3.61
N VAL A 22 30.79 -6.91 -4.86
CA VAL A 22 31.95 -6.14 -5.30
C VAL A 22 31.49 -4.85 -5.97
N LEU A 23 31.94 -3.70 -5.48
CA LEU A 23 31.81 -2.40 -6.13
C LEU A 23 33.18 -1.75 -6.24
N TYR A 24 33.58 -1.33 -7.45
CA TYR A 24 34.92 -0.76 -7.72
C TYR A 24 36.06 -1.62 -7.16
N ASP A 25 36.03 -2.93 -7.45
CA ASP A 25 37.01 -3.93 -7.00
C ASP A 25 37.17 -4.06 -5.47
N LYS A 26 36.20 -3.54 -4.71
CA LYS A 26 36.14 -3.68 -3.25
C LYS A 26 34.97 -4.55 -2.86
N LEU A 27 35.23 -5.53 -2.00
CA LEU A 27 34.20 -6.32 -1.35
C LEU A 27 33.46 -5.45 -0.34
N LEU A 28 32.15 -5.27 -0.51
CA LEU A 28 31.28 -4.66 0.49
C LEU A 28 30.62 -5.74 1.36
N PRO A 29 30.70 -5.61 2.69
CA PRO A 29 29.86 -6.39 3.58
C PRO A 29 28.38 -6.21 3.27
N VAL A 30 27.60 -7.28 3.45
CA VAL A 30 26.17 -7.32 3.15
C VAL A 30 25.41 -6.24 3.92
N GLU A 31 25.82 -5.95 5.14
CA GLU A 31 25.22 -4.97 6.03
C GLU A 31 25.37 -3.55 5.48
N ILE A 32 26.55 -3.23 4.94
CA ILE A 32 26.84 -1.93 4.34
C ILE A 32 26.04 -1.75 3.06
N LEU A 33 26.05 -2.76 2.17
CA LEU A 33 25.28 -2.72 0.93
C LEU A 33 23.77 -2.57 1.22
N THR A 34 23.25 -3.36 2.18
CA THR A 34 21.85 -3.26 2.60
C THR A 34 21.51 -1.86 3.12
N LYS A 35 22.42 -1.24 3.90
CA LYS A 35 22.24 0.13 4.40
C LYS A 35 22.24 1.16 3.26
N ILE A 36 23.12 1.02 2.27
CA ILE A 36 23.11 1.88 1.07
C ILE A 36 21.77 1.73 0.34
N LEU A 37 21.39 0.51 -0.02
CA LEU A 37 20.12 0.21 -0.70
C LEU A 37 18.90 0.72 0.07
N PHE A 38 18.97 0.71 1.40
CA PHE A 38 17.93 1.23 2.28
C PHE A 38 17.68 2.74 2.13
N TYR A 39 18.70 3.54 1.81
CA TYR A 39 18.55 4.99 1.64
C TYR A 39 18.20 5.41 0.22
N ILE A 40 18.26 4.50 -0.76
CA ILE A 40 17.86 4.76 -2.14
C ILE A 40 16.35 5.02 -2.21
N ASP A 41 15.94 5.90 -3.12
CA ASP A 41 14.53 6.19 -3.38
C ASP A 41 13.78 4.97 -3.96
N CYS A 42 12.46 4.93 -3.82
CA CYS A 42 11.67 3.77 -4.22
C CYS A 42 11.74 3.46 -5.73
N LYS A 43 11.93 4.47 -6.58
CA LYS A 43 11.99 4.27 -8.03
C LYS A 43 13.34 3.67 -8.44
N THR A 44 14.44 4.16 -7.88
CA THR A 44 15.77 3.61 -8.15
C THR A 44 15.93 2.22 -7.52
N ALA A 45 15.38 1.99 -6.33
CA ALA A 45 15.35 0.69 -5.66
C ALA A 45 14.74 -0.43 -6.54
N MET A 46 13.77 -0.11 -7.40
CA MET A 46 13.23 -1.05 -8.37
C MET A 46 14.27 -1.53 -9.38
N ASN A 47 15.12 -0.64 -9.86
CA ASN A 47 16.18 -0.99 -10.80
C ASN A 47 17.28 -1.81 -10.10
N CYS A 48 17.55 -1.53 -8.82
CA CYS A 48 18.52 -2.31 -8.03
C CYS A 48 18.16 -3.80 -7.94
N GLN A 49 16.87 -4.15 -7.97
CA GLN A 49 16.43 -5.56 -7.98
C GLN A 49 16.86 -6.32 -9.24
N LEU A 50 17.11 -5.61 -10.35
CA LEU A 50 17.44 -6.19 -11.64
C LEU A 50 18.94 -6.37 -11.85
N VAL A 51 19.77 -5.85 -10.95
CA VAL A 51 21.25 -5.88 -11.08
C VAL A 51 21.76 -7.33 -11.05
N CYS A 52 21.36 -8.10 -10.03
CA CYS A 52 21.67 -9.52 -9.94
C CYS A 52 20.75 -10.22 -8.92
N LYS A 53 20.74 -11.56 -8.92
CA LYS A 53 19.94 -12.37 -7.98
C LYS A 53 20.25 -12.02 -6.51
N ARG A 54 21.51 -11.71 -6.18
CA ARG A 54 21.90 -11.33 -4.82
C ARG A 54 21.27 -10.01 -4.40
N TRP A 55 21.30 -9.00 -5.26
CA TRP A 55 20.65 -7.70 -5.00
C TRP A 55 19.13 -7.86 -4.91
N GLN A 56 18.52 -8.69 -5.76
CA GLN A 56 17.09 -9.00 -5.67
C GLN A 56 16.71 -9.52 -4.28
N MET A 57 17.46 -10.48 -3.73
CA MET A 57 17.23 -11.02 -2.39
C MET A 57 17.39 -9.95 -1.29
N LEU A 58 18.47 -9.15 -1.35
CA LEU A 58 18.70 -8.06 -0.39
C LEU A 58 17.61 -7.00 -0.47
N MET A 59 17.14 -6.70 -1.69
CA MET A 59 16.09 -5.72 -1.91
C MET A 59 14.77 -6.12 -1.27
N ASN A 60 14.40 -7.40 -1.27
CA ASN A 60 13.21 -7.84 -0.54
C ASN A 60 13.33 -7.43 0.94
N TYR A 61 14.47 -7.72 1.58
CA TYR A 61 14.70 -7.34 2.98
C TYR A 61 14.69 -5.81 3.18
N VAL A 62 15.30 -5.06 2.27
CA VAL A 62 15.29 -3.59 2.28
C VAL A 62 13.86 -3.05 2.22
N TRP A 63 13.03 -3.61 1.35
CA TRP A 63 11.63 -3.20 1.20
C TRP A 63 10.83 -3.43 2.48
N TYR A 64 10.97 -4.59 3.11
CA TYR A 64 10.35 -4.87 4.40
C TYR A 64 10.71 -3.85 5.46
N LYS A 65 12.01 -3.56 5.58
CA LYS A 65 12.51 -2.59 6.54
C LYS A 65 11.95 -1.20 6.27
N LYS A 66 11.85 -0.79 4.99
CA LYS A 66 11.25 0.49 4.59
C LYS A 66 9.77 0.55 4.98
N ILE A 67 9.00 -0.51 4.72
CA ILE A 67 7.58 -0.55 5.10
C ILE A 67 7.41 -0.44 6.60
N ASN A 68 8.16 -1.22 7.39
CA ASN A 68 8.02 -1.21 8.84
C ASN A 68 8.41 0.12 9.49
N GLN A 69 9.15 1.00 8.79
CA GLN A 69 9.35 2.38 9.23
C GLN A 69 8.17 3.30 8.89
N ILE A 70 7.46 3.03 7.78
CA ILE A 70 6.34 3.86 7.32
C ILE A 70 5.05 3.47 8.03
N VAL A 71 4.88 2.19 8.33
CA VAL A 71 3.66 1.61 8.84
C VAL A 71 3.83 1.34 10.34
N ALA A 72 2.92 1.88 11.15
CA ALA A 72 2.97 1.75 12.61
C ALA A 72 2.67 0.33 13.14
N LYS A 73 2.31 -0.60 12.25
CA LYS A 73 2.01 -2.00 12.57
C LYS A 73 2.92 -2.92 11.76
N PRO A 74 3.27 -4.10 12.30
CA PRO A 74 4.03 -5.10 11.57
C PRO A 74 3.34 -5.44 10.25
N PHE A 75 4.07 -5.35 9.16
CA PHE A 75 3.58 -5.77 7.86
C PHE A 75 3.85 -7.28 7.69
N PRO A 76 2.89 -8.09 7.19
CA PRO A 76 3.14 -9.50 6.96
C PRO A 76 4.27 -9.68 5.93
N TRP A 77 5.23 -10.53 6.26
CA TRP A 77 6.35 -10.86 5.38
C TRP A 77 6.11 -12.20 4.69
N ASP A 78 6.30 -12.22 3.38
CA ASP A 78 6.34 -13.44 2.57
C ASP A 78 7.40 -13.29 1.49
N ASN A 79 8.18 -14.35 1.29
CA ASN A 79 9.18 -14.45 0.23
C ASN A 79 8.56 -14.39 -1.17
N ASN A 80 7.29 -14.75 -1.32
CA ASN A 80 6.54 -14.72 -2.58
C ASN A 80 5.78 -13.41 -2.80
N MET A 81 5.89 -12.43 -1.89
CA MET A 81 5.21 -11.16 -2.04
C MET A 81 5.73 -10.39 -3.28
N PRO A 82 4.84 -9.96 -4.20
CA PRO A 82 5.27 -9.17 -5.35
C PRO A 82 5.93 -7.86 -4.93
N TRP A 83 7.02 -7.48 -5.60
CA TRP A 83 7.68 -6.19 -5.40
C TRP A 83 6.72 -5.00 -5.49
N SER A 84 5.64 -5.13 -6.28
CA SER A 84 4.64 -4.08 -6.51
C SER A 84 3.87 -3.72 -5.24
N VAL A 85 3.64 -4.69 -4.35
CA VAL A 85 3.03 -4.45 -3.03
C VAL A 85 3.95 -3.54 -2.22
N PHE A 86 5.25 -3.83 -2.20
CA PHE A 86 6.23 -3.00 -1.50
C PHE A 86 6.31 -1.59 -2.06
N TYR A 87 6.42 -1.48 -3.38
CA TYR A 87 6.52 -0.21 -4.07
C TYR A 87 5.29 0.68 -3.82
N LEU A 88 4.08 0.14 -3.96
CA LEU A 88 2.84 0.89 -3.74
C LEU A 88 2.69 1.29 -2.27
N THR A 89 3.06 0.41 -1.34
CA THR A 89 3.04 0.72 0.10
C THR A 89 3.93 1.92 0.42
N CYS A 90 5.19 1.88 -0.04
CA CYS A 90 6.15 2.95 0.23
C CYS A 90 5.81 4.27 -0.48
N THR A 91 5.32 4.22 -1.71
CA THR A 91 5.09 5.43 -2.54
C THR A 91 3.71 6.04 -2.37
N LYS A 92 2.66 5.22 -2.22
CA LYS A 92 1.27 5.68 -2.11
C LYS A 92 0.80 5.78 -0.67
N LYS A 93 1.51 5.18 0.29
CA LYS A 93 1.13 5.14 1.72
C LYS A 93 -0.33 4.73 1.87
N SER A 94 -0.74 3.67 1.18
CA SER A 94 -2.14 3.26 1.02
C SER A 94 -2.78 2.76 2.31
N TYR A 95 -1.97 2.24 3.24
CA TYR A 95 -2.43 1.66 4.49
C TYR A 95 -2.57 2.70 5.60
N GLY A 96 -3.53 2.47 6.50
CA GLY A 96 -3.64 3.23 7.76
C GLY A 96 -4.10 4.67 7.63
N ARG A 97 -4.64 5.08 6.47
CA ARG A 97 -5.21 6.43 6.27
C ARG A 97 -6.52 6.41 5.48
N ASN A 98 -7.26 7.52 5.56
CA ASN A 98 -8.41 7.74 4.70
C ASN A 98 -7.96 8.08 3.28
N LEU A 99 -8.46 7.32 2.30
CA LEU A 99 -8.21 7.49 0.88
C LEU A 99 -9.22 8.45 0.22
N LEU A 100 -10.33 8.73 0.89
CA LEU A 100 -11.26 9.77 0.46
C LEU A 100 -10.70 11.16 0.79
N LYS A 101 -10.68 12.02 -0.22
CA LYS A 101 -10.35 13.44 -0.06
C LYS A 101 -11.59 14.19 0.41
N ASN A 102 -11.39 15.25 1.20
CA ASN A 102 -12.47 16.15 1.64
C ASN A 102 -13.68 15.41 2.26
N HIS A 103 -13.42 14.37 3.06
CA HIS A 103 -14.45 13.55 3.68
C HIS A 103 -15.31 14.26 4.74
N SER A 104 -14.87 15.43 5.22
CA SER A 104 -15.61 16.27 6.17
C SER A 104 -16.44 17.35 5.49
N GLY A 105 -16.27 17.57 4.19
CA GLY A 105 -16.87 18.71 3.50
C GLY A 105 -16.21 20.07 3.80
N ALA A 106 -15.07 20.10 4.52
CA ALA A 106 -14.37 21.34 4.88
C ALA A 106 -13.92 22.17 3.67
N LYS A 107 -13.77 21.54 2.49
CA LYS A 107 -13.47 22.19 1.21
C LYS A 107 -14.69 22.28 0.30
N GLY A 108 -15.90 22.35 0.88
CA GLY A 108 -17.16 22.32 0.14
C GLY A 108 -17.28 21.07 -0.71
N MET A 109 -17.61 21.23 -1.99
CA MET A 109 -17.71 20.14 -2.98
C MET A 109 -16.38 19.77 -3.67
N GLY A 110 -15.26 20.35 -3.26
CA GLY A 110 -13.96 20.00 -3.83
C GLY A 110 -13.66 18.50 -3.72
N TYR A 111 -13.12 17.90 -4.79
CA TYR A 111 -12.82 16.47 -4.93
C TYR A 111 -14.03 15.51 -5.05
N TRP A 112 -15.26 16.03 -4.97
CA TRP A 112 -16.48 15.26 -5.24
C TRP A 112 -16.95 15.53 -6.68
N THR A 113 -17.41 14.49 -7.38
CA THR A 113 -17.90 14.58 -8.76
C THR A 113 -19.18 13.78 -8.93
N GLY A 114 -19.97 14.09 -9.95
CA GLY A 114 -21.28 13.44 -10.17
C GLY A 114 -22.42 14.05 -9.34
N LEU A 115 -22.41 15.38 -9.14
CA LEU A 115 -23.42 16.11 -8.36
C LEU A 115 -24.78 16.28 -9.06
N ASN A 116 -24.94 15.76 -10.28
CA ASN A 116 -26.19 15.80 -11.03
C ASN A 116 -26.98 14.50 -10.84
N TRP A 117 -27.62 14.34 -9.69
CA TRP A 117 -28.63 13.29 -9.51
C TRP A 117 -30.03 13.92 -9.56
N ARG A 118 -30.72 13.72 -10.68
CA ARG A 118 -32.19 13.76 -10.71
C ARG A 118 -32.66 12.37 -10.28
N TYR A 119 -33.45 12.25 -9.22
CA TYR A 119 -34.03 10.97 -8.81
C TYR A 119 -34.99 10.49 -9.91
N ARG A 120 -34.76 9.29 -10.47
CA ARG A 120 -35.83 8.52 -11.13
C ARG A 120 -36.39 7.57 -10.09
N THR A 121 -37.61 7.81 -9.64
CA THR A 121 -38.45 6.77 -9.07
C THR A 121 -38.89 5.85 -10.21
N GLY A 122 -38.43 4.61 -10.17
CA GLY A 122 -38.79 3.60 -11.16
C GLY A 122 -37.96 2.36 -10.92
N ASN A 123 -38.59 1.34 -10.34
CA ASN A 123 -38.03 0.03 -10.04
C ASN A 123 -37.11 -0.46 -11.16
N GLN A 124 -35.84 -0.72 -10.83
CA GLN A 124 -35.05 -1.81 -11.41
C GLN A 124 -33.78 -2.04 -10.56
N ASN A 125 -33.66 -3.30 -10.16
CA ASN A 125 -32.65 -3.92 -9.30
C ASN A 125 -31.25 -3.29 -9.35
N TRP A 126 -30.74 -2.92 -8.16
CA TRP A 126 -29.34 -2.57 -7.97
C TRP A 126 -28.53 -3.82 -7.60
N HIS A 127 -27.60 -4.22 -8.47
CA HIS A 127 -26.56 -5.19 -8.13
C HIS A 127 -25.45 -4.49 -7.34
N SER A 128 -25.19 -4.99 -6.13
CA SER A 128 -24.02 -4.84 -5.24
C SER A 128 -23.21 -3.52 -5.26
N TRP A 129 -23.18 -2.80 -4.13
CA TRP A 129 -22.29 -1.63 -3.95
C TRP A 129 -21.61 -1.61 -2.57
N ILE A 130 -20.40 -1.06 -2.57
CA ILE A 130 -19.39 -1.14 -1.51
C ILE A 130 -19.53 0.00 -0.50
N GLU A 131 -19.70 -0.31 0.78
CA GLU A 131 -20.17 0.64 1.79
C GLU A 131 -19.20 0.88 2.98
N ARG A 132 -18.91 2.14 3.32
CA ARG A 132 -18.48 2.55 4.68
C ARG A 132 -18.84 4.01 4.89
N LEU A 133 -19.75 4.29 5.81
CA LEU A 133 -20.36 5.61 6.00
C LEU A 133 -20.57 5.87 7.49
N SER A 134 -20.19 7.06 7.96
CA SER A 134 -20.69 7.60 9.22
C SER A 134 -21.67 8.72 8.86
N PHE A 135 -22.76 8.86 9.59
CA PHE A 135 -23.72 9.95 9.38
C PHE A 135 -24.20 10.56 10.70
N CYS A 136 -24.62 11.82 10.62
CA CYS A 136 -25.15 12.57 11.75
C CYS A 136 -26.56 13.01 11.39
N VAL A 137 -27.58 12.49 12.08
CA VAL A 137 -28.96 12.89 11.88
C VAL A 137 -29.21 14.16 12.70
N SER A 138 -29.89 15.13 12.11
CA SER A 138 -30.40 16.30 12.82
C SER A 138 -31.80 16.58 12.31
N ILE A 139 -32.79 16.24 13.12
CA ILE A 139 -34.20 16.52 12.85
C ILE A 139 -34.60 17.70 13.74
N ASN A 140 -35.06 18.79 13.13
CA ASN A 140 -35.71 19.92 13.81
C ASN A 140 -34.95 20.52 15.01
N ASN A 141 -33.68 20.89 14.83
CA ASN A 141 -32.86 21.57 15.86
C ASN A 141 -32.72 20.83 17.21
N LYS A 142 -33.07 19.54 17.27
CA LYS A 142 -32.66 18.63 18.35
C LYS A 142 -31.76 17.56 17.73
N GLN A 143 -30.53 17.46 18.26
CA GLN A 143 -29.60 16.39 17.90
C GLN A 143 -30.24 15.06 18.29
N VAL A 144 -30.51 14.20 17.31
CA VAL A 144 -31.00 12.85 17.61
C VAL A 144 -30.32 11.89 16.66
N GLU A 145 -29.36 11.18 17.24
CA GLU A 145 -28.70 9.95 16.77
C GLU A 145 -27.72 10.05 15.58
N GLN A 146 -26.46 9.70 15.88
CA GLN A 146 -25.46 9.39 14.87
C GLN A 146 -25.51 7.90 14.61
N PHE A 147 -25.49 7.53 13.34
CA PHE A 147 -25.47 6.13 12.94
C PHE A 147 -24.17 5.85 12.19
N TYR A 148 -23.69 4.64 12.34
CA TYR A 148 -22.44 4.17 11.77
C TYR A 148 -22.68 2.92 10.94
N PHE A 149 -22.24 2.96 9.69
CA PHE A 149 -22.25 1.84 8.76
C PHE A 149 -20.82 1.48 8.36
N SER A 150 -20.48 0.19 8.34
CA SER A 150 -19.18 -0.29 7.88
C SER A 150 -19.27 -1.63 7.17
N HIS A 151 -18.58 -1.73 6.04
CA HIS A 151 -18.33 -2.99 5.34
C HIS A 151 -16.83 -3.17 5.09
N THR A 152 -16.39 -4.42 5.01
CA THR A 152 -15.01 -4.80 4.64
C THR A 152 -15.07 -5.72 3.44
N PHE A 153 -14.29 -5.40 2.39
CA PHE A 153 -14.15 -6.23 1.21
C PHE A 153 -12.93 -7.12 1.39
N GLU A 154 -13.17 -8.42 1.43
CA GLU A 154 -12.17 -9.47 1.57
C GLU A 154 -12.31 -10.43 0.39
N ASP A 155 -11.22 -11.11 0.03
CA ASP A 155 -11.18 -12.15 -1.01
C ASP A 155 -11.81 -11.76 -2.35
N TYR A 156 -11.74 -10.48 -2.71
CA TYR A 156 -12.17 -9.99 -4.01
C TYR A 156 -11.22 -10.48 -5.11
N ALA A 157 -11.78 -10.67 -6.31
CA ALA A 157 -11.01 -11.10 -7.47
C ALA A 157 -9.81 -10.19 -7.75
N VAL A 158 -8.73 -10.79 -8.26
CA VAL A 158 -7.53 -10.03 -8.67
C VAL A 158 -7.87 -8.97 -9.72
N GLY A 159 -7.17 -7.84 -9.68
CA GLY A 159 -7.30 -6.79 -10.70
C GLY A 159 -8.16 -5.59 -10.33
N VAL A 160 -8.64 -5.46 -9.08
CA VAL A 160 -9.30 -4.23 -8.61
C VAL A 160 -8.31 -3.06 -8.65
N ARG A 161 -8.62 -2.04 -9.46
CA ARG A 161 -7.80 -0.83 -9.63
C ARG A 161 -8.48 0.45 -9.15
N LYS A 162 -9.79 0.42 -8.94
CA LYS A 162 -10.59 1.60 -8.61
C LYS A 162 -11.73 1.21 -7.67
N ILE A 163 -11.94 2.03 -6.65
CA ILE A 163 -13.13 1.98 -5.80
C ILE A 163 -13.99 3.19 -6.16
N SER A 164 -15.24 2.94 -6.51
CA SER A 164 -16.23 4.00 -6.70
C SER A 164 -17.05 4.11 -5.43
N PHE A 165 -17.02 5.29 -4.81
CA PHE A 165 -17.79 5.58 -3.61
C PHE A 165 -18.82 6.66 -3.94
N LYS A 166 -20.09 6.38 -3.67
CA LYS A 166 -21.22 7.28 -3.96
C LYS A 166 -22.16 7.26 -2.76
N HIS A 167 -22.71 8.42 -2.45
CA HIS A 167 -23.75 8.57 -1.45
C HIS A 167 -24.58 9.81 -1.79
N GLY A 168 -25.77 9.90 -1.21
CA GLY A 168 -26.70 11.00 -1.43
C GLY A 168 -27.51 11.28 -0.17
N GLU A 169 -28.15 12.44 -0.17
CA GLU A 169 -29.10 12.82 0.87
C GLU A 169 -30.46 12.18 0.56
N ILE A 170 -31.08 11.55 1.55
CA ILE A 170 -32.47 11.09 1.44
C ILE A 170 -33.20 11.75 2.61
N ASN A 171 -34.30 12.45 2.33
CA ASN A 171 -35.19 13.03 3.35
C ASN A 171 -34.48 13.93 4.40
N GLY A 172 -33.51 14.76 3.98
CA GLY A 172 -32.82 15.69 4.90
C GLY A 172 -31.62 15.09 5.64
N LEU A 173 -31.26 13.83 5.36
CA LEU A 173 -30.14 13.14 6.02
C LEU A 173 -28.78 13.61 5.49
N LYS A 174 -27.97 14.17 6.38
CA LYS A 174 -26.63 14.68 6.06
C LYS A 174 -25.54 13.64 6.35
N MET A 175 -24.56 13.58 5.46
CA MET A 175 -23.45 12.63 5.55
C MET A 175 -22.13 13.37 5.76
N SER A 176 -21.31 12.87 6.69
CA SER A 176 -20.00 13.44 6.98
C SER A 176 -19.08 12.38 7.57
N ARG A 177 -17.77 12.61 7.57
CA ARG A 177 -16.77 11.66 8.11
C ARG A 177 -16.69 10.33 7.35
N THR A 178 -16.88 10.39 6.03
CA THR A 178 -16.77 9.20 5.16
C THR A 178 -15.33 8.68 5.10
N CYS A 179 -15.13 7.37 5.16
CA CYS A 179 -13.79 6.80 5.15
C CYS A 179 -13.70 5.56 4.26
N VAL A 180 -12.74 5.57 3.33
CA VAL A 180 -12.27 4.37 2.63
C VAL A 180 -10.82 4.20 3.02
N SER A 181 -10.45 3.03 3.53
CA SER A 181 -9.08 2.74 3.96
C SER A 181 -8.70 1.32 3.58
N MET A 182 -7.42 1.12 3.25
CA MET A 182 -6.86 -0.22 3.13
C MET A 182 -6.30 -0.63 4.49
N LYS A 183 -6.73 -1.79 4.97
CA LYS A 183 -6.14 -2.43 6.15
C LYS A 183 -4.94 -3.27 5.72
N ILE A 184 -3.93 -3.32 6.58
CA ILE A 184 -2.84 -4.27 6.43
C ILE A 184 -3.46 -5.66 6.63
N PRO A 185 -3.29 -6.60 5.71
CA PRO A 185 -3.85 -7.93 5.89
C PRO A 185 -3.15 -8.61 7.08
N GLU A 186 -3.93 -9.35 7.86
CA GLU A 186 -3.40 -10.13 8.99
C GLU A 186 -2.73 -11.42 8.53
N LYS A 187 -3.06 -11.87 7.32
CA LYS A 187 -2.49 -13.05 6.65
C LYS A 187 -1.66 -12.63 5.45
N VAL A 188 -0.68 -13.46 5.14
CA VAL A 188 0.15 -13.35 3.94
C VAL A 188 -0.73 -13.41 2.68
N PHE A 189 -0.40 -12.61 1.66
CA PHE A 189 -1.07 -12.66 0.37
C PHE A 189 -0.80 -14.01 -0.31
N ILE A 190 -1.78 -14.90 -0.31
CA ILE A 190 -1.75 -16.08 -1.16
C ILE A 190 -2.24 -15.61 -2.53
N LEU A 191 -1.31 -15.36 -3.46
CA LEU A 191 -1.67 -15.34 -4.86
C LEU A 191 -2.05 -16.78 -5.21
N SER A 192 -3.35 -17.07 -5.32
CA SER A 192 -3.78 -18.31 -5.94
C SER A 192 -3.12 -18.37 -7.31
N GLN A 193 -2.26 -19.37 -7.51
CA GLN A 193 -1.73 -19.66 -8.82
C GLN A 193 -2.94 -19.94 -9.70
N ALA A 194 -3.15 -19.11 -10.72
CA ALA A 194 -4.08 -19.45 -11.78
C ALA A 194 -3.52 -20.71 -12.45
N ALA A 195 -4.25 -21.82 -12.29
CA ALA A 195 -4.03 -23.05 -13.05
C ALA A 195 -4.37 -22.83 -14.52
#